data_AF-A0A7S2D9D9-F1
#
_entry.id   AF-A0A7S2D9D9-F1
#
_cell.length_a   1.000
_cell.length_b   1.000
_cell.length_c   1.000
_cell.angle_alpha   90.00
_cell.angle_beta   90.00
_cell.angle_gamma   90.00
#
_symmetry.space_group_name_H-M   'P 1'
#
loop_
_entity.id
_entity.type
_entity.pdbx_description
1 polymer ?
#
loop_
_entity_poly.entity_id
_entity_poly.type
_entity_poly.pdbx_seq_one_letter_code
_entity_poly.pdbx_strand_id
1 'polypeptide(L)'
;GPAPPTPCGLPLQPTCNYTLEIGYLPAGHDVQPVASLTVAAAKRACDAATACEAITFEGSLAECQAAPCKTYLKGLVRGDASGGDDSWGTLFKYPPPGSRNPECAGVMIASGKLGGPWKHQLLYEPPKEEWDGSGVNNPSILVLPNGSALLAGRTCQRIERVFIGVAPHWQGPYRSVGTPAPHPAFQPPNPNDEDPFLWQDVRGHMHMLLHHQNGIANQMQNGAHAYSRDGITWTWSHTIAYTTLVEWDDNTSTHFARRERPALLLDSTWRTPLALFSAVSTTPYGHTGGHSWMHAQPINQM
;
A
#
# COMPACT_ATOMS: atom_id res chain seq x y z
N GLY A 1 35.52 -7.44 -7.58
CA GLY A 1 34.07 -7.65 -7.41
C GLY A 1 33.48 -8.09 -8.73
N PRO A 2 32.33 -8.76 -8.74
CA PRO A 2 31.63 -9.01 -10.00
C PRO A 2 31.38 -7.67 -10.71
N ALA A 3 31.53 -7.66 -12.03
CA ALA A 3 31.30 -6.47 -12.84
C ALA A 3 29.81 -6.05 -12.76
N PRO A 4 29.50 -4.75 -12.89
CA PRO A 4 28.12 -4.31 -12.98
C PRO A 4 27.41 -5.01 -14.16
N PRO A 5 26.15 -5.42 -13.99
CA PRO A 5 25.40 -6.12 -15.02
C PRO A 5 25.25 -5.22 -16.25
N THR A 6 25.42 -5.82 -17.43
CA THR A 6 25.27 -5.14 -18.71
C THR A 6 23.86 -4.53 -18.80
N PRO A 7 23.71 -3.27 -19.27
CA PRO A 7 22.41 -2.68 -19.52
C PRO A 7 21.55 -3.60 -20.39
N CYS A 8 20.30 -3.80 -19.98
CA CYS A 8 19.34 -4.71 -20.59
C CYS A 8 17.94 -4.06 -20.56
N GLY A 9 17.02 -4.51 -21.41
CA GLY A 9 15.62 -4.04 -21.40
C GLY A 9 15.28 -2.86 -22.33
N LEU A 10 16.19 -2.45 -23.22
CA LEU A 10 15.91 -1.56 -24.36
C LEU A 10 15.75 -2.35 -25.67
N PRO A 11 15.15 -1.77 -26.73
CA PRO A 11 15.03 -2.43 -28.03
C PRO A 11 16.41 -2.91 -28.55
N LEU A 12 16.48 -4.17 -28.98
CA LEU A 12 17.70 -4.86 -29.46
C LEU A 12 18.73 -5.26 -28.37
N GLN A 13 18.42 -5.08 -27.08
CA GLN A 13 19.25 -5.60 -25.97
C GLN A 13 18.72 -6.95 -25.42
N PRO A 14 19.58 -7.80 -24.84
CA PRO A 14 19.13 -9.01 -24.14
C PRO A 14 18.22 -8.66 -22.96
N THR A 15 17.30 -9.56 -22.63
CA THR A 15 16.37 -9.44 -21.51
C THR A 15 17.09 -9.45 -20.16
N CYS A 16 16.73 -8.54 -19.26
CA CYS A 16 17.23 -8.55 -17.88
C CYS A 16 16.66 -9.74 -17.10
N ASN A 17 17.51 -10.46 -16.38
CA ASN A 17 17.10 -11.34 -15.29
C ASN A 17 17.38 -10.62 -13.96
N TYR A 18 16.31 -10.29 -13.23
CA TYR A 18 16.37 -9.78 -11.86
C TYR A 18 15.62 -10.72 -10.92
N THR A 19 16.16 -10.93 -9.73
CA THR A 19 15.44 -11.51 -8.59
C THR A 19 15.02 -10.35 -7.70
N LEU A 20 13.75 -9.99 -7.74
CA LEU A 20 13.17 -8.99 -6.84
C LEU A 20 12.59 -9.77 -5.68
N GLU A 21 13.21 -9.75 -4.50
CA GLU A 21 12.60 -10.24 -3.26
C GLU A 21 12.05 -9.04 -2.49
N ILE A 22 10.72 -8.88 -2.45
CA ILE A 22 10.09 -8.01 -1.43
C ILE A 22 9.78 -8.91 -0.24
N GLY A 23 9.05 -8.52 0.81
CA GLY A 23 8.64 -9.46 1.85
C GLY A 23 8.05 -8.74 3.02
N TYR A 24 6.73 -8.76 3.10
CA TYR A 24 6.04 -8.34 4.31
C TYR A 24 5.97 -9.55 5.23
N LEU A 25 6.90 -9.59 6.19
CA LEU A 25 6.70 -10.39 7.40
C LEU A 25 5.69 -9.59 8.23
N PRO A 26 4.51 -10.15 8.55
CA PRO A 26 3.66 -9.54 9.57
C PRO A 26 4.47 -9.32 10.85
N ALA A 27 3.97 -8.46 11.74
CA ALA A 27 4.35 -8.51 13.14
C ALA A 27 4.02 -9.91 13.68
N GLY A 28 4.94 -10.84 13.47
CA GLY A 28 4.81 -12.28 13.63
C GLY A 28 5.78 -12.76 14.68
N HIS A 29 5.30 -13.73 15.46
CA HIS A 29 5.95 -14.36 16.59
C HIS A 29 7.44 -14.62 16.31
N ASP A 30 8.28 -14.17 17.23
CA ASP A 30 9.65 -14.62 17.23
C ASP A 30 9.64 -16.12 17.49
N VAL A 31 10.25 -16.91 16.59
CA VAL A 31 10.31 -18.37 16.69
C VAL A 31 11.04 -18.78 17.96
N GLN A 32 11.89 -17.88 18.48
CA GLN A 32 12.63 -17.98 19.72
C GLN A 32 12.75 -16.57 20.32
N PRO A 33 13.01 -16.43 21.63
CA PRO A 33 13.32 -15.13 22.23
C PRO A 33 14.41 -14.38 21.48
N VAL A 34 14.32 -13.05 21.50
CA VAL A 34 15.32 -12.17 20.87
C VAL A 34 16.75 -12.54 21.30
N ALA A 35 17.64 -12.64 20.32
CA ALA A 35 19.03 -13.03 20.52
C ALA A 35 19.98 -11.95 20.00
N SER A 36 21.25 -11.97 20.43
CA SER A 36 22.29 -11.13 19.84
C SER A 36 23.19 -11.98 18.95
N LEU A 37 22.99 -11.92 17.63
CA LEU A 37 23.62 -12.80 16.65
C LEU A 37 24.25 -12.00 15.50
N THR A 38 25.35 -12.50 14.96
CA THR A 38 25.82 -12.06 13.64
C THR A 38 24.91 -12.61 12.56
N VAL A 39 24.92 -12.02 11.36
CA VAL A 39 24.12 -12.51 10.22
C VAL A 39 24.37 -13.99 9.93
N ALA A 40 25.63 -14.43 9.97
CA ALA A 40 25.97 -15.84 9.73
C ALA A 40 25.46 -16.77 10.84
N ALA A 41 25.50 -16.33 12.10
CA ALA A 41 24.98 -17.10 13.23
C ALA A 41 23.45 -17.16 13.21
N ALA A 42 22.80 -16.05 12.87
CA ALA A 42 21.36 -15.98 12.71
C ALA A 42 20.88 -16.89 11.57
N LYS A 43 21.61 -16.93 10.45
CA LYS A 43 21.28 -17.85 9.35
C LYS A 43 21.31 -19.31 9.81
N ARG A 44 22.38 -19.72 10.50
CA ARG A 44 22.48 -21.09 11.05
C ARG A 44 21.37 -21.39 12.05
N ALA A 45 21.02 -20.42 12.90
CA ALA A 45 19.97 -20.57 13.89
C ALA A 45 18.58 -20.70 13.23
N CYS A 46 18.33 -19.93 12.17
CA CYS A 46 17.10 -20.02 11.38
C CYS A 46 17.03 -21.34 10.60
N ASP A 47 18.11 -21.74 9.92
CA ASP A 47 18.19 -23.02 9.19
C ASP A 47 17.94 -24.23 10.12
N ALA A 48 18.29 -24.12 11.41
CA ALA A 48 18.06 -25.16 12.42
C ALA A 48 16.66 -25.12 13.05
N ALA A 49 15.93 -24.01 12.92
CA ALA A 49 14.60 -23.84 13.50
C ALA A 49 13.54 -24.18 12.46
N THR A 50 12.78 -25.26 12.70
CA THR A 50 11.76 -25.80 11.77
C THR A 50 10.65 -24.83 11.37
N ALA A 51 10.44 -23.75 12.14
CA ALA A 51 9.45 -22.73 11.88
C ALA A 51 10.06 -21.36 11.54
N CYS A 52 11.37 -21.27 11.30
CA CYS A 52 12.02 -20.03 10.92
C CYS A 52 12.09 -19.90 9.40
N GLU A 53 11.60 -18.77 8.92
CA GLU A 53 11.40 -18.46 7.50
C GLU A 53 12.12 -17.17 7.10
N ALA A 54 12.44 -16.33 8.09
CA ALA A 54 13.22 -15.13 7.88
C ALA A 54 13.95 -14.68 9.15
N ILE A 55 14.86 -13.72 8.97
CA ILE A 55 15.65 -13.13 10.04
C ILE A 55 15.56 -11.62 9.90
N THR A 56 15.30 -10.91 11.00
CA THR A 56 15.39 -9.45 11.06
C THR A 56 16.38 -9.01 12.13
N PHE A 57 17.02 -7.86 11.92
CA PHE A 57 18.00 -7.28 12.84
C PHE A 57 17.60 -5.84 13.19
N GLU A 58 17.96 -5.37 14.38
CA GLU A 58 18.06 -3.93 14.67
C GLU A 58 19.47 -3.45 14.31
N GLY A 59 19.55 -2.58 13.30
CA GLY A 59 20.80 -2.08 12.74
C GLY A 59 20.92 -2.32 11.23
N SER A 60 22.00 -1.85 10.62
CA SER A 60 22.29 -2.12 9.21
C SER A 60 22.85 -3.53 9.00
N LEU A 61 22.65 -4.08 7.80
CA LEU A 61 23.23 -5.38 7.44
C LEU A 61 24.76 -5.40 7.61
N ALA A 62 25.43 -4.30 7.28
CA ALA A 62 26.89 -4.19 7.40
C ALA A 62 27.35 -4.27 8.86
N GLU A 63 26.66 -3.57 9.78
CA GLU A 63 26.94 -3.65 11.22
C GLU A 63 26.73 -5.07 11.75
N CYS A 64 25.63 -5.72 11.35
CA CYS A 64 25.27 -7.05 11.84
C CYS A 64 26.06 -8.21 11.18
N GLN A 65 26.73 -7.93 10.05
CA GLN A 65 27.76 -8.81 9.50
C GLN A 65 29.07 -8.71 10.28
N ALA A 66 29.42 -7.51 10.73
CA ALA A 66 30.67 -7.23 11.44
C ALA A 66 30.61 -7.64 12.93
N ALA A 67 29.45 -7.50 13.58
CA ALA A 67 29.26 -7.78 15.00
C ALA A 67 27.86 -8.36 15.29
N PRO A 68 27.65 -9.02 16.44
CA PRO A 68 26.32 -9.46 16.85
C PRO A 68 25.37 -8.27 17.05
N CYS A 69 24.18 -8.38 16.46
CA CYS A 69 23.08 -7.43 16.63
C CYS A 69 21.88 -8.09 17.28
N LYS A 70 20.99 -7.27 17.83
CA LYS A 70 19.67 -7.73 18.28
C LYS A 70 18.92 -8.30 17.07
N THR A 71 18.62 -9.59 17.15
CA THR A 71 18.19 -10.45 16.06
C THR A 71 16.90 -11.14 16.45
N TYR A 72 15.99 -11.22 15.48
CA TYR A 72 14.71 -11.88 15.60
C TYR A 72 14.61 -12.96 14.52
N LEU A 73 14.37 -14.20 14.94
CA LEU A 73 14.03 -15.28 14.03
C LEU A 73 12.53 -15.23 13.81
N LYS A 74 12.11 -15.09 12.55
CA LYS A 74 10.70 -14.87 12.19
C LYS A 74 10.13 -16.13 11.56
N GLY A 75 8.96 -16.53 12.03
CA GLY A 75 8.19 -17.59 11.40
C GLY A 75 7.19 -17.05 10.38
N LEU A 76 6.79 -17.90 9.44
CA LEU A 76 5.65 -17.62 8.57
C LEU A 76 4.39 -17.57 9.45
N VAL A 77 3.76 -16.40 9.50
CA VAL A 77 2.32 -16.38 9.75
C VAL A 77 1.69 -16.69 8.41
N ARG A 78 1.23 -17.94 8.23
CA ARG A 78 0.23 -18.20 7.21
C ARG A 78 -1.00 -17.43 7.69
N GLY A 79 -1.24 -16.27 7.08
CA GLY A 79 -2.55 -15.65 7.16
C GLY A 79 -3.57 -16.73 6.84
N ASP A 80 -4.69 -16.72 7.54
CA ASP A 80 -5.84 -17.58 7.32
C ASP A 80 -6.54 -17.26 5.99
N ALA A 81 -5.78 -17.00 4.92
CA ALA A 81 -6.26 -16.96 3.57
C ALA A 81 -6.98 -18.29 3.33
N SER A 82 -8.30 -18.23 3.48
CA SER A 82 -9.22 -19.37 3.58
C SER A 82 -9.23 -20.25 2.33
N GLY A 83 -8.44 -19.90 1.31
CA GLY A 83 -8.31 -20.60 0.04
C GLY A 83 -7.00 -21.36 -0.19
N GLY A 84 -6.00 -21.30 0.70
CA GLY A 84 -4.73 -22.01 0.49
C GLY A 84 -3.91 -21.53 -0.72
N ASP A 85 -4.18 -20.32 -1.20
CA ASP A 85 -3.45 -19.65 -2.28
C ASP A 85 -2.27 -18.86 -1.69
N ASP A 86 -1.03 -19.27 -2.01
CA ASP A 86 0.22 -18.66 -1.54
C ASP A 86 0.72 -17.56 -2.48
N SER A 87 -0.08 -17.16 -3.47
CA SER A 87 0.34 -16.17 -4.45
C SER A 87 0.31 -14.76 -3.89
N TRP A 88 1.35 -14.00 -4.27
CA TRP A 88 1.52 -12.61 -3.88
C TRP A 88 1.09 -11.70 -5.01
N GLY A 89 0.59 -10.52 -4.69
CA GLY A 89 0.16 -9.52 -5.66
C GLY A 89 0.62 -8.12 -5.25
N THR A 90 1.29 -7.41 -6.16
CA THR A 90 1.53 -5.97 -5.99
C THR A 90 0.78 -5.20 -7.06
N LEU A 91 0.14 -4.10 -6.64
CA LEU A 91 -0.57 -3.19 -7.54
C LEU A 91 0.32 -2.05 -7.97
N PHE A 92 0.49 -1.90 -9.28
CA PHE A 92 1.26 -0.79 -9.85
C PHE A 92 0.41 0.01 -10.83
N LYS A 93 0.70 1.32 -10.88
CA LYS A 93 0.42 2.14 -12.06
C LYS A 93 1.33 1.64 -13.18
N TYR A 94 0.75 1.06 -14.22
CA TYR A 94 1.52 0.64 -15.38
C TYR A 94 0.69 0.83 -16.65
N PRO A 95 1.10 1.71 -17.57
CA PRO A 95 0.38 1.92 -18.82
C PRO A 95 0.49 0.68 -19.72
N PRO A 96 -0.62 -0.03 -20.00
CA PRO A 96 -0.58 -1.02 -21.06
C PRO A 96 -0.25 -0.33 -22.40
N PRO A 97 0.37 -1.05 -23.36
CA PRO A 97 0.57 -0.53 -24.71
C PRO A 97 -0.75 0.00 -25.29
N GLY A 98 -0.77 1.26 -25.73
CA GLY A 98 -2.00 1.92 -26.22
C GLY A 98 -2.84 2.62 -25.15
N SER A 99 -2.35 2.74 -23.91
CA SER A 99 -3.02 3.53 -22.87
C SER A 99 -3.29 4.95 -23.34
N ARG A 100 -4.53 5.40 -23.12
CA ARG A 100 -5.00 6.76 -23.44
C ARG A 100 -4.30 7.83 -22.62
N ASN A 101 -3.84 7.47 -21.42
CA ASN A 101 -3.08 8.36 -20.54
C ASN A 101 -2.00 7.53 -19.81
N PRO A 102 -0.71 7.73 -20.14
CA PRO A 102 0.38 6.96 -19.53
C PRO A 102 0.52 7.22 -18.03
N GLU A 103 -0.01 8.35 -17.53
CA GLU A 103 0.01 8.69 -16.13
C GLU A 103 -1.15 8.08 -15.31
N CYS A 104 -2.14 7.49 -15.99
CA CYS A 104 -3.44 7.13 -15.44
C CYS A 104 -3.86 5.78 -15.98
N ALA A 105 -3.03 4.81 -15.68
CA ALA A 105 -3.14 3.48 -16.20
C ALA A 105 -3.81 2.54 -15.20
N GLY A 106 -4.55 1.58 -15.76
CA GLY A 106 -5.28 0.58 -14.99
C GLY A 106 -4.43 -0.19 -13.99
N VAL A 107 -5.13 -0.87 -13.10
CA VAL A 107 -4.50 -1.55 -11.97
C VAL A 107 -3.90 -2.85 -12.47
N MET A 108 -2.58 -2.98 -12.41
CA MET A 108 -1.91 -4.24 -12.74
C MET A 108 -1.60 -5.03 -11.49
N ILE A 109 -1.77 -6.35 -11.52
CA ILE A 109 -1.20 -7.23 -10.51
C ILE A 109 0.04 -7.93 -11.02
N ALA A 110 1.02 -8.08 -10.13
CA ALA A 110 2.17 -8.95 -10.30
C ALA A 110 1.93 -10.22 -9.47
N SER A 111 1.45 -11.32 -10.08
CA SER A 111 1.23 -12.60 -9.37
C SER A 111 2.48 -13.48 -9.40
N GLY A 112 2.92 -14.01 -8.26
CA GLY A 112 4.04 -14.95 -8.19
C GLY A 112 4.58 -15.17 -6.78
N LYS A 113 5.76 -15.80 -6.68
CA LYS A 113 6.56 -15.71 -5.46
C LYS A 113 7.07 -14.29 -5.33
N LEU A 114 7.26 -13.89 -4.11
CA LEU A 114 7.83 -12.62 -3.71
C LEU A 114 9.20 -12.29 -4.32
N GLY A 115 9.92 -13.31 -4.82
CA GLY A 115 11.18 -13.28 -5.58
C GLY A 115 11.03 -13.13 -7.11
N GLY A 116 9.81 -13.20 -7.62
CA GLY A 116 9.48 -13.40 -9.04
C GLY A 116 9.56 -14.87 -9.51
N PRO A 117 9.36 -15.14 -10.81
CA PRO A 117 9.01 -14.18 -11.85
C PRO A 117 7.61 -13.61 -11.65
N TRP A 118 7.43 -12.34 -12.00
CA TRP A 118 6.18 -11.61 -11.84
C TRP A 118 5.39 -11.61 -13.15
N LYS A 119 4.12 -12.01 -13.10
CA LYS A 119 3.21 -11.88 -14.25
C LYS A 119 2.39 -10.61 -14.14
N HIS A 120 2.49 -9.73 -15.13
CA HIS A 120 1.69 -8.51 -15.19
C HIS A 120 0.31 -8.82 -15.78
N GLN A 121 -0.76 -8.47 -15.06
CA GLN A 121 -2.13 -8.59 -15.54
C GLN A 121 -2.95 -7.34 -15.23
N LEU A 122 -3.67 -6.82 -16.24
CA LEU A 122 -4.60 -5.72 -16.08
C LEU A 122 -5.85 -6.21 -15.36
N LEU A 123 -6.09 -5.67 -14.17
CA LEU A 123 -7.21 -6.00 -13.30
C LEU A 123 -8.43 -5.12 -13.56
N TYR A 124 -8.19 -3.87 -13.93
CA TYR A 124 -9.24 -2.89 -14.18
C TYR A 124 -8.77 -1.79 -15.12
N GLU A 125 -9.53 -1.58 -16.20
CA GLU A 125 -9.47 -0.37 -17.02
C GLU A 125 -10.90 0.11 -17.26
N PRO A 126 -11.22 1.39 -16.96
CA PRO A 126 -12.56 1.92 -17.19
C PRO A 126 -12.86 2.07 -18.69
N PRO A 127 -14.07 1.70 -19.15
CA PRO A 127 -14.55 2.04 -20.49
C PRO A 127 -14.48 3.54 -20.74
N LYS A 128 -14.23 3.97 -21.98
CA LYS A 128 -14.06 5.40 -22.31
C LYS A 128 -15.30 6.23 -22.05
N GLU A 129 -16.45 5.60 -22.23
CA GLU A 129 -17.77 6.20 -22.16
C GLU A 129 -18.26 6.35 -20.72
N GLU A 130 -17.63 5.64 -19.78
CA GLU A 130 -17.96 5.70 -18.36
C GLU A 130 -17.41 6.96 -17.70
N TRP A 131 -18.01 7.32 -16.57
CA TRP A 131 -17.63 8.52 -15.82
C TRP A 131 -16.18 8.49 -15.33
N ASP A 132 -15.54 7.32 -15.18
CA ASP A 132 -14.14 7.11 -14.80
C ASP A 132 -13.23 6.83 -16.03
N GLY A 133 -13.77 6.94 -17.24
CA GLY A 133 -13.14 6.56 -18.52
C GLY A 133 -11.87 7.32 -18.93
N SER A 134 -11.44 8.31 -18.13
CA SER A 134 -10.15 8.99 -18.30
C SER A 134 -8.97 8.22 -17.70
N GLY A 135 -9.25 7.08 -17.06
CA GLY A 135 -8.26 6.23 -16.43
C GLY A 135 -8.22 6.41 -14.92
N VAL A 136 -7.54 5.47 -14.27
CA VAL A 136 -7.44 5.41 -12.81
C VAL A 136 -5.98 5.41 -12.36
N ASN A 137 -5.75 5.76 -11.09
CA ASN A 137 -4.43 5.83 -10.50
C ASN A 137 -4.48 5.57 -8.98
N ASN A 138 -3.32 5.39 -8.37
CA ASN A 138 -3.10 5.22 -6.92
C ASN A 138 -4.04 4.17 -6.29
N PRO A 139 -3.96 2.89 -6.72
CA PRO A 139 -4.88 1.87 -6.26
C PRO A 139 -4.60 1.42 -4.82
N SER A 140 -5.65 1.06 -4.10
CA SER A 140 -5.62 0.28 -2.87
C SER A 140 -6.62 -0.86 -2.94
N ILE A 141 -6.23 -2.02 -2.41
CA ILE A 141 -7.02 -3.24 -2.43
C ILE A 141 -7.28 -3.71 -1.00
N LEU A 142 -8.50 -4.18 -0.77
CA LEU A 142 -8.86 -4.95 0.41
C LEU A 142 -9.36 -6.32 -0.04
N VAL A 143 -8.61 -7.36 0.31
CA VAL A 143 -9.01 -8.76 0.11
C VAL A 143 -9.83 -9.20 1.32
N LEU A 144 -11.05 -9.68 1.06
CA LEU A 144 -11.97 -10.14 2.09
C LEU A 144 -11.70 -11.62 2.43
N PRO A 145 -12.12 -12.11 3.61
CA PRO A 145 -11.87 -13.50 4.03
C PRO A 145 -12.42 -14.56 3.09
N ASN A 146 -13.37 -14.24 2.21
CA ASN A 146 -13.91 -15.16 1.21
C ASN A 146 -13.15 -15.12 -0.14
N GLY A 147 -12.01 -14.42 -0.21
CA GLY A 147 -11.20 -14.26 -1.42
C GLY A 147 -11.67 -13.16 -2.38
N SER A 148 -12.89 -12.64 -2.22
CA SER A 148 -13.36 -11.47 -2.98
C SER A 148 -12.61 -10.21 -2.59
N ALA A 149 -12.66 -9.16 -3.42
CA ALA A 149 -11.87 -7.97 -3.17
C ALA A 149 -12.58 -6.67 -3.53
N LEU A 150 -12.26 -5.64 -2.75
CA LEU A 150 -12.53 -4.24 -3.06
C LEU A 150 -11.27 -3.59 -3.60
N LEU A 151 -11.43 -2.73 -4.60
CA LEU A 151 -10.41 -1.88 -5.16
C LEU A 151 -10.89 -0.44 -5.03
N ALA A 152 -10.05 0.45 -4.53
CA ALA A 152 -10.28 1.88 -4.61
C ALA A 152 -9.12 2.51 -5.37
N GLY A 153 -9.40 3.60 -6.08
CA GLY A 153 -8.36 4.42 -6.68
C GLY A 153 -8.94 5.76 -7.09
N ARG A 154 -8.06 6.67 -7.49
CA ARG A 154 -8.51 7.97 -8.02
C ARG A 154 -8.75 7.90 -9.51
N THR A 155 -9.72 8.67 -9.99
CA THR A 155 -9.87 8.96 -11.43
C THR A 155 -8.90 10.05 -11.85
N CYS A 156 -8.46 10.00 -13.10
CA CYS A 156 -7.60 11.02 -13.67
C CYS A 156 -8.39 12.10 -14.41
N GLN A 157 -9.03 12.95 -13.65
CA GLN A 157 -9.81 14.08 -14.16
C GLN A 157 -9.36 15.35 -13.48
N ARG A 158 -9.73 16.50 -14.05
CA ARG A 158 -9.48 17.80 -13.42
C ARG A 158 -10.06 17.86 -11.99
N ILE A 159 -11.19 17.19 -11.78
CA ILE A 159 -11.74 16.96 -10.45
C ILE A 159 -11.48 15.50 -10.11
N GLU A 160 -10.54 15.25 -9.21
CA GLU A 160 -10.17 13.89 -8.83
C GLU A 160 -11.27 13.29 -7.95
N ARG A 161 -11.68 12.07 -8.26
CA ARG A 161 -12.76 11.37 -7.57
C ARG A 161 -12.31 9.95 -7.29
N VAL A 162 -12.83 9.37 -6.22
CA VAL A 162 -12.54 7.98 -5.86
C VAL A 162 -13.55 7.06 -6.53
N PHE A 163 -13.07 6.07 -7.27
CA PHE A 163 -13.90 4.96 -7.76
C PHE A 163 -13.77 3.77 -6.81
N ILE A 164 -14.79 2.90 -6.81
CA ILE A 164 -14.77 1.61 -6.14
C ILE A 164 -14.96 0.52 -7.18
N GLY A 165 -14.03 -0.44 -7.22
CA GLY A 165 -14.14 -1.68 -7.96
C GLY A 165 -14.43 -2.85 -7.03
N VAL A 166 -15.25 -3.79 -7.49
CA VAL A 166 -15.46 -5.08 -6.79
C VAL A 166 -15.08 -6.23 -7.72
N ALA A 167 -14.53 -7.29 -7.14
CA ALA A 167 -14.23 -8.52 -7.84
C ALA A 167 -14.58 -9.75 -6.99
N PRO A 168 -15.05 -10.85 -7.61
CA PRO A 168 -15.29 -12.11 -6.90
C PRO A 168 -13.98 -12.74 -6.38
N HIS A 169 -12.83 -12.32 -6.91
CA HIS A 169 -11.50 -12.74 -6.51
C HIS A 169 -10.52 -11.56 -6.57
N TRP A 170 -9.49 -11.52 -5.74
CA TRP A 170 -8.49 -10.43 -5.73
C TRP A 170 -7.68 -10.32 -7.03
N GLN A 171 -7.63 -11.36 -7.84
CA GLN A 171 -7.06 -11.33 -9.20
C GLN A 171 -8.03 -10.75 -10.25
N GLY A 172 -9.15 -10.19 -9.82
CA GLY A 172 -10.18 -9.66 -10.70
C GLY A 172 -11.07 -10.75 -11.33
N PRO A 173 -11.76 -10.41 -12.44
CA PRO A 173 -11.86 -9.07 -13.01
C PRO A 173 -12.62 -8.11 -12.08
N TYR A 174 -12.21 -6.85 -12.06
CA TYR A 174 -12.91 -5.81 -11.31
C TYR A 174 -13.93 -5.09 -12.17
N ARG A 175 -15.04 -4.69 -11.55
CA ARG A 175 -16.03 -3.80 -12.14
C ARG A 175 -16.28 -2.61 -11.22
N SER A 176 -16.41 -1.42 -11.80
CA SER A 176 -16.79 -0.21 -11.08
C SER A 176 -18.19 -0.38 -10.46
N VAL A 177 -18.38 0.12 -9.24
CA VAL A 177 -19.65 0.13 -8.53
C VAL A 177 -19.94 1.51 -7.95
N GLY A 178 -21.19 1.75 -7.61
CA GLY A 178 -21.67 2.97 -6.97
C GLY A 178 -23.20 2.99 -6.97
N THR A 179 -23.78 3.84 -6.12
CA THR A 179 -25.23 4.05 -6.08
C THR A 179 -25.53 5.55 -6.19
N PRO A 180 -26.22 6.01 -7.24
CA PRO A 180 -26.64 5.28 -8.44
C PRO A 180 -25.45 4.76 -9.27
N ALA A 181 -25.68 3.82 -10.19
CA ALA A 181 -24.62 3.00 -10.79
C ALA A 181 -24.04 3.55 -12.11
N PRO A 182 -22.75 3.23 -12.39
CA PRO A 182 -21.62 3.43 -11.49
C PRO A 182 -21.40 4.92 -11.22
N HIS A 183 -20.88 5.26 -10.03
CA HIS A 183 -20.68 6.65 -9.63
C HIS A 183 -19.53 6.74 -8.60
N PRO A 184 -18.86 7.90 -8.49
CA PRO A 184 -17.90 8.19 -7.44
C PRO A 184 -18.34 7.75 -6.04
N ALA A 185 -17.38 7.28 -5.23
CA ALA A 185 -17.60 6.89 -3.84
C ALA A 185 -18.18 8.04 -3.00
N PHE A 186 -17.82 9.28 -3.34
CA PHE A 186 -18.26 10.50 -2.66
C PHE A 186 -18.82 11.51 -3.64
N GLN A 187 -19.89 12.19 -3.21
CA GLN A 187 -20.52 13.28 -3.95
C GLN A 187 -19.95 14.63 -3.49
N PRO A 188 -20.11 15.71 -4.29
CA PRO A 188 -19.93 17.07 -3.80
C PRO A 188 -20.67 17.30 -2.46
N PRO A 189 -20.11 18.09 -1.52
CA PRO A 189 -19.04 19.08 -1.71
C PRO A 189 -17.62 18.58 -1.40
N ASN A 190 -17.38 17.26 -1.37
CA ASN A 190 -16.05 16.69 -1.13
C ASN A 190 -15.45 16.11 -2.43
N PRO A 191 -15.01 16.96 -3.38
CA PRO A 191 -14.22 16.53 -4.53
C PRO A 191 -12.72 16.48 -4.19
N ASN A 192 -11.91 15.96 -5.11
CA ASN A 192 -10.44 15.99 -5.09
C ASN A 192 -9.79 15.13 -4.01
N ASP A 193 -10.20 13.87 -3.98
CA ASP A 193 -9.66 12.85 -3.10
C ASP A 193 -8.78 11.89 -3.87
N GLU A 194 -7.64 11.57 -3.28
CA GLU A 194 -6.67 10.65 -3.86
C GLU A 194 -6.05 9.72 -2.81
N ASP A 195 -5.19 8.82 -3.30
CA ASP A 195 -4.41 7.90 -2.48
C ASP A 195 -5.23 7.12 -1.45
N PRO A 196 -6.30 6.41 -1.88
CA PRO A 196 -7.07 5.60 -0.95
C PRO A 196 -6.19 4.54 -0.29
N PHE A 197 -6.50 4.23 0.96
CA PHE A 197 -6.03 3.04 1.66
C PHE A 197 -7.21 2.35 2.34
N LEU A 198 -7.55 1.16 1.86
CA LEU A 198 -8.65 0.34 2.36
C LEU A 198 -8.20 -0.57 3.50
N TRP A 199 -9.05 -0.73 4.51
CA TRP A 199 -8.96 -1.83 5.48
C TRP A 199 -10.36 -2.20 6.00
N GLN A 200 -10.47 -3.32 6.72
CA GLN A 200 -11.72 -3.72 7.39
C GLN A 200 -11.46 -3.90 8.88
N ASP A 201 -12.31 -3.27 9.71
CA ASP A 201 -12.20 -3.31 11.16
C ASP A 201 -12.66 -4.65 11.77
N VAL A 202 -12.51 -4.78 13.09
CA VAL A 202 -12.90 -5.98 13.85
C VAL A 202 -14.40 -6.27 13.83
N ARG A 203 -15.24 -5.30 13.42
CA ARG A 203 -16.70 -5.44 13.29
C ARG A 203 -17.12 -5.82 11.87
N GLY A 204 -16.15 -5.94 10.95
CA GLY A 204 -16.41 -6.23 9.55
C GLY A 204 -16.79 -4.99 8.73
N HIS A 205 -16.68 -3.78 9.26
CA HIS A 205 -16.90 -2.56 8.50
C HIS A 205 -15.65 -2.19 7.70
N MET A 206 -15.85 -1.73 6.47
CA MET A 206 -14.79 -1.27 5.60
C MET A 206 -14.51 0.19 5.87
N HIS A 207 -13.25 0.56 5.80
CA HIS A 207 -12.77 1.91 5.99
C HIS A 207 -11.80 2.28 4.89
N MET A 208 -11.66 3.59 4.68
CA MET A 208 -10.77 4.18 3.70
C MET A 208 -10.10 5.41 4.31
N LEU A 209 -8.77 5.49 4.21
CA LEU A 209 -8.03 6.75 4.38
C LEU A 209 -7.73 7.33 3.01
N LEU A 210 -7.67 8.65 2.93
CA LEU A 210 -7.46 9.39 1.68
C LEU A 210 -6.57 10.60 1.94
N HIS A 211 -5.86 11.04 0.91
CA HIS A 211 -5.34 12.40 0.85
C HIS A 211 -6.40 13.32 0.23
N HIS A 212 -6.90 14.28 1.01
CA HIS A 212 -7.92 15.23 0.57
C HIS A 212 -7.26 16.53 0.09
N GLN A 213 -7.17 16.72 -1.23
CA GLN A 213 -6.42 17.83 -1.79
C GLN A 213 -7.14 19.17 -1.63
N ASN A 214 -8.46 19.21 -1.83
CA ASN A 214 -9.24 20.45 -1.86
C ASN A 214 -10.71 20.22 -1.48
N GLY A 215 -11.23 20.92 -0.46
CA GLY A 215 -12.65 20.89 -0.13
C GLY A 215 -13.08 21.86 0.96
N ILE A 216 -14.41 21.97 1.13
CA ILE A 216 -15.07 23.03 1.92
C ILE A 216 -15.10 22.70 3.43
N ALA A 217 -14.76 21.46 3.82
CA ALA A 217 -14.85 21.00 5.21
C ALA A 217 -13.66 21.42 6.11
N ASN A 218 -12.89 22.46 5.75
CA ASN A 218 -11.66 22.90 6.46
C ASN A 218 -10.56 21.81 6.53
N GLN A 219 -10.51 20.91 5.56
CA GLN A 219 -9.57 19.77 5.54
C GLN A 219 -8.56 19.83 4.39
N MET A 220 -8.31 21.00 3.79
CA MET A 220 -7.41 21.10 2.63
C MET A 220 -6.03 20.50 2.94
N GLN A 221 -5.55 19.62 2.06
CA GLN A 221 -4.26 18.92 2.15
C GLN A 221 -4.11 17.97 3.35
N ASN A 222 -5.21 17.69 4.07
CA ASN A 222 -5.22 16.79 5.22
C ASN A 222 -5.68 15.39 4.82
N GLY A 223 -5.56 14.47 5.77
CA GLY A 223 -6.12 13.14 5.68
C GLY A 223 -7.62 13.14 5.89
N ALA A 224 -8.32 12.43 5.02
CA ALA A 224 -9.73 12.15 5.14
C ALA A 224 -9.99 10.69 5.51
N HIS A 225 -11.19 10.45 6.03
CA HIS A 225 -11.68 9.12 6.39
C HIS A 225 -13.06 8.89 5.80
N ALA A 226 -13.29 7.68 5.32
CA ALA A 226 -14.60 7.20 4.94
C ALA A 226 -14.83 5.78 5.44
N TYR A 227 -16.10 5.39 5.54
CA TYR A 227 -16.49 4.07 6.00
C TYR A 227 -17.71 3.54 5.25
N SER A 228 -17.81 2.21 5.21
CA SER A 228 -18.87 1.47 4.55
C SER A 228 -19.19 0.18 5.30
N ARG A 229 -20.45 -0.26 5.21
CA ARG A 229 -20.89 -1.56 5.75
C ARG A 229 -20.95 -2.66 4.69
N ASP A 230 -21.05 -2.28 3.42
CA ASP A 230 -21.26 -3.18 2.28
C ASP A 230 -20.12 -3.12 1.25
N GLY A 231 -19.18 -2.18 1.40
CA GLY A 231 -18.10 -1.92 0.47
C GLY A 231 -18.52 -1.19 -0.81
N ILE A 232 -19.81 -0.86 -0.96
CA ILE A 232 -20.40 -0.25 -2.16
C ILE A 232 -20.87 1.17 -1.86
N THR A 233 -21.56 1.35 -0.74
CA THR A 233 -22.10 2.63 -0.26
C THR A 233 -21.15 3.21 0.77
N TRP A 234 -20.53 4.34 0.46
CA TRP A 234 -19.52 4.95 1.31
C TRP A 234 -20.03 6.23 1.96
N THR A 235 -19.72 6.38 3.25
CA THR A 235 -20.02 7.58 4.03
C THR A 235 -18.73 8.32 4.32
N TRP A 236 -18.71 9.61 3.99
CA TRP A 236 -17.60 10.51 4.30
C TRP A 236 -17.62 10.92 5.77
N SER A 237 -16.48 10.86 6.45
CA SER A 237 -16.35 11.34 7.84
C SER A 237 -16.16 12.85 7.89
N HIS A 238 -16.85 13.52 8.80
CA HIS A 238 -16.66 14.96 9.04
C HIS A 238 -15.43 15.28 9.90
N THR A 239 -14.74 14.26 10.41
CA THR A 239 -13.53 14.39 11.23
C THR A 239 -12.29 14.25 10.36
N ILE A 240 -11.29 15.10 10.59
CA ILE A 240 -9.98 15.01 9.94
C ILE A 240 -9.27 13.75 10.46
N ALA A 241 -8.80 12.90 9.55
CA ALA A 241 -8.11 11.66 9.92
C ALA A 241 -6.67 11.93 10.38
N TYR A 242 -5.98 12.83 9.69
CA TYR A 242 -4.64 13.29 10.06
C TYR A 242 -4.36 14.66 9.43
N THR A 243 -3.46 15.46 10.01
CA THR A 243 -3.12 16.78 9.45
C THR A 243 -1.73 16.78 8.84
N THR A 244 -1.37 17.87 8.16
CA THR A 244 0.01 18.15 7.73
C THR A 244 0.92 18.63 8.86
N LEU A 245 0.37 18.90 10.04
CA LEU A 245 1.15 19.18 11.24
C LEU A 245 1.52 17.86 11.92
N VAL A 246 2.81 17.59 12.02
CA VAL A 246 3.36 16.46 12.76
C VAL A 246 4.01 16.98 14.03
N GLU A 247 3.61 16.41 15.16
CA GLU A 247 4.26 16.61 16.46
C GLU A 247 5.24 15.46 16.69
N TRP A 248 6.44 15.79 17.14
CA TRP A 248 7.53 14.86 17.39
C TRP A 248 7.63 14.54 18.90
N ASP A 249 8.28 13.44 19.24
CA ASP A 249 8.45 12.97 20.61
C ASP A 249 9.36 13.86 21.48
N ASP A 250 10.14 14.74 20.85
CA ASP A 250 10.93 15.79 21.49
C ASP A 250 10.14 17.10 21.75
N ASN A 251 8.81 17.07 21.57
CA ASN A 251 7.89 18.21 21.63
C ASN A 251 8.11 19.30 20.56
N THR A 252 8.93 19.03 19.55
CA THR A 252 8.97 19.90 18.37
C THR A 252 7.83 19.55 17.41
N SER A 253 7.62 20.38 16.40
CA SER A 253 6.63 20.09 15.36
C SER A 253 7.12 20.51 13.98
N THR A 254 6.56 19.89 12.96
CA THR A 254 6.80 20.24 11.56
C THR A 254 5.48 20.34 10.83
N HIS A 255 5.23 21.52 10.25
CA HIS A 255 4.17 21.70 9.27
C HIS A 255 4.69 21.31 7.89
N PHE A 256 4.28 20.14 7.41
CA PHE A 256 4.59 19.71 6.06
C PHE A 256 3.73 20.45 5.04
N ALA A 257 4.28 20.64 3.84
CA ALA A 257 3.51 21.20 2.73
C ALA A 257 2.51 20.18 2.18
N ARG A 258 2.85 18.89 2.26
CA ARG A 258 2.03 17.76 1.82
C ARG A 258 2.22 16.58 2.77
N ARG A 259 1.13 15.84 3.00
CA ARG A 259 1.12 14.55 3.69
C ARG A 259 0.16 13.60 2.99
N GLU A 260 0.72 12.71 2.19
CA GLU A 260 0.02 11.98 1.12
C GLU A 260 0.25 10.47 1.26
N ARG A 261 -0.40 9.67 0.41
CA ARG A 261 -0.26 8.20 0.39
C ARG A 261 -0.38 7.57 1.78
N PRO A 262 -1.51 7.79 2.50
CA PRO A 262 -1.71 7.16 3.78
C PRO A 262 -1.64 5.64 3.64
N ALA A 263 -1.00 4.98 4.59
CA ALA A 263 -1.02 3.54 4.73
C ALA A 263 -1.01 3.16 6.20
N LEU A 264 -1.68 2.07 6.56
CA LEU A 264 -1.73 1.61 7.95
C LEU A 264 -0.87 0.37 8.13
N LEU A 265 -0.07 0.37 9.20
CA LEU A 265 0.35 -0.87 9.83
C LEU A 265 -0.82 -1.35 10.69
N LEU A 266 -1.28 -2.57 10.42
CA LEU A 266 -2.34 -3.22 11.18
C LEU A 266 -1.74 -4.23 12.16
N ASP A 267 -2.53 -4.60 13.16
CA ASP A 267 -2.21 -5.67 14.10
C ASP A 267 -2.10 -7.04 13.42
N SER A 268 -1.73 -8.07 14.19
CA SER A 268 -1.59 -9.44 13.68
C SER A 268 -2.90 -10.04 13.13
N THR A 269 -4.05 -9.43 13.47
CA THR A 269 -5.37 -9.81 12.93
C THR A 269 -5.72 -9.06 11.65
N TRP A 270 -4.93 -8.07 11.25
CA TRP A 270 -5.16 -7.19 10.11
C TRP A 270 -6.44 -6.35 10.22
N ARG A 271 -6.88 -6.07 11.44
CA ARG A 271 -8.15 -5.35 11.71
C ARG A 271 -7.94 -4.04 12.43
N THR A 272 -6.90 -3.94 13.24
CA THR A 272 -6.71 -2.83 14.17
C THR A 272 -5.52 -1.97 13.74
N PRO A 273 -5.71 -0.68 13.43
CA PRO A 273 -4.60 0.22 13.08
C PRO A 273 -3.63 0.45 14.24
N LEU A 274 -2.34 0.22 14.01
CA LEU A 274 -1.26 0.44 14.99
C LEU A 274 -0.44 1.69 14.69
N ALA A 275 -0.18 1.95 13.42
CA ALA A 275 0.56 3.13 12.99
C ALA A 275 0.12 3.61 11.61
N LEU A 276 0.18 4.91 11.39
CA LEU A 276 -0.03 5.57 10.11
C LEU A 276 1.32 5.88 9.47
N PHE A 277 1.50 5.40 8.24
CA PHE A 277 2.57 5.78 7.33
C PHE A 277 2.03 6.78 6.31
N SER A 278 2.83 7.77 5.96
CA SER A 278 2.48 8.75 4.93
C SER A 278 3.74 9.31 4.29
N ALA A 279 3.69 9.58 3.00
CA ALA A 279 4.72 10.39 2.35
C ALA A 279 4.56 11.85 2.79
N VAL A 280 5.65 12.47 3.24
CA VAL A 280 5.68 13.89 3.62
C VAL A 280 6.62 14.67 2.71
N SER A 281 6.31 15.93 2.45
CA SER A 281 7.14 16.85 1.67
C SER A 281 7.26 18.21 2.36
N THR A 282 8.46 18.79 2.33
CA THR A 282 8.72 20.14 2.86
C THR A 282 8.33 21.26 1.87
N THR A 283 8.06 20.93 0.60
CA THR A 283 7.72 21.92 -0.43
C THR A 283 6.35 21.64 -1.06
N PRO A 284 5.58 22.69 -1.42
CA PRO A 284 4.36 22.57 -2.23
C PRO A 284 4.63 21.98 -3.63
N TYR A 285 3.57 21.71 -4.38
CA TYR A 285 3.57 21.04 -5.70
C TYR A 285 4.66 21.56 -6.66
N GLY A 286 5.37 20.65 -7.36
CA GLY A 286 6.34 21.02 -8.41
C GLY A 286 7.83 20.86 -8.06
N HIS A 287 8.21 19.71 -7.48
CA HIS A 287 9.51 19.00 -7.56
C HIS A 287 10.84 19.77 -7.69
N THR A 288 10.99 21.00 -7.21
CA THR A 288 12.30 21.68 -7.20
C THR A 288 12.67 22.11 -5.77
N GLY A 289 13.78 21.54 -5.28
CA GLY A 289 14.45 21.96 -4.04
C GLY A 289 13.89 21.43 -2.72
N GLY A 290 12.89 20.56 -2.71
CA GLY A 290 12.30 19.97 -1.49
C GLY A 290 12.81 18.56 -1.14
N HIS A 291 12.65 18.18 0.13
CA HIS A 291 12.90 16.83 0.61
C HIS A 291 11.58 16.10 0.83
N SER A 292 11.54 14.82 0.47
CA SER A 292 10.41 13.94 0.77
C SER A 292 10.88 12.64 1.41
N TRP A 293 10.08 12.11 2.32
CA TRP A 293 10.36 10.85 3.01
C TRP A 293 9.08 10.22 3.52
N MET A 294 9.19 9.00 4.04
CA MET A 294 8.10 8.30 4.69
C MET A 294 8.11 8.65 6.18
N HIS A 295 7.01 9.22 6.67
CA HIS A 295 6.78 9.46 8.09
C HIS A 295 5.92 8.33 8.66
N ALA A 296 6.26 7.84 9.86
CA ALA A 296 5.52 6.84 10.60
C ALA A 296 5.04 7.44 11.93
N GLN A 297 3.75 7.30 12.21
CA GLN A 297 3.10 7.84 13.41
C GLN A 297 2.34 6.74 14.14
N PRO A 298 2.63 6.44 15.42
CA PRO A 298 1.80 5.54 16.22
C PRO A 298 0.37 6.06 16.32
N ILE A 299 -0.61 5.15 16.25
CA ILE A 299 -2.02 5.46 16.49
C ILE A 299 -2.31 5.08 17.94
N ASN A 300 -2.60 6.06 18.80
CA ASN A 300 -3.01 5.79 20.16
C ASN A 300 -4.40 5.15 20.17
N GLN A 301 -4.44 3.84 20.41
CA GLN A 301 -5.65 3.10 20.76
C GLN A 301 -5.98 3.46 22.22
N MET A 302 -7.04 4.25 22.44
CA MET A 302 -7.55 4.54 23.79
C MET A 302 -8.24 3.32 24.39
#